data_AF-A0A6A5VLG4-F1
#
_entry.id   AF-A0A6A5VLG4-F1
#
_cell.length_a   1.000
_cell.length_b   1.000
_cell.length_c   1.000
_cell.angle_alpha   90.00
_cell.angle_beta   90.00
_cell.angle_gamma   90.00
#
_symmetry.space_group_name_H-M   'P 1'
#
loop_
_entity.id
_entity.type
_entity.pdbx_description
1 polymer ?
#
loop_
_entity_poly.entity_id
_entity_poly.type
_entity_poly.pdbx_seq_one_letter_code
_entity_poly.pdbx_strand_id
1 'polypeptide(L)'
;MSYADIAASGPKQTAEEARAPAPPVIERTDDSVSSLVDVDSPHVSSVPSDYEQQSVKTDTQAERIEFEAQEKEAAAHAEAAKDKAKEKAKKDAHIAKKNADNPVVLGNVATISLLGGVLGIGAYRKWSRNELSWNVVGAWAGVVGLFALGDYYVSNYFFKKYPPKK
;
A
#
# COMPACT_ATOMS: atom_id res chain seq x y z
N MET A 1 -50.31 -48.73 -34.11
CA MET A 1 -50.41 -47.41 -33.46
C MET A 1 -49.09 -46.70 -33.68
N SER A 2 -49.08 -45.54 -34.36
CA SER A 2 -47.86 -44.78 -34.63
C SER A 2 -47.63 -43.74 -33.53
N TYR A 3 -46.37 -43.48 -33.18
CA TYR A 3 -45.99 -42.38 -32.28
C TYR A 3 -46.50 -41.02 -32.76
N ALA A 4 -46.65 -40.85 -34.08
CA ALA A 4 -47.15 -39.62 -34.68
C ALA A 4 -48.63 -39.37 -34.35
N ASP A 5 -49.46 -40.42 -34.30
CA ASP A 5 -50.90 -40.29 -34.03
C ASP A 5 -51.16 -39.88 -32.58
N ILE A 6 -50.32 -40.37 -31.64
CA ILE A 6 -50.41 -40.04 -30.21
C ILE A 6 -49.97 -38.59 -29.98
N ALA A 7 -48.90 -38.13 -30.63
CA ALA A 7 -48.42 -36.75 -30.52
C ALA A 7 -49.43 -35.72 -31.06
N ALA A 8 -50.16 -36.07 -32.13
CA ALA A 8 -51.19 -35.19 -32.71
C ALA A 8 -52.44 -35.01 -31.84
N SER A 9 -52.68 -35.92 -30.88
CA SER A 9 -53.83 -35.89 -29.97
C SER A 9 -53.63 -35.02 -28.72
N GLY A 10 -52.41 -34.48 -28.52
CA GLY A 10 -52.08 -33.65 -27.38
C GLY A 10 -52.78 -32.28 -27.39
N PRO A 11 -52.81 -31.59 -26.22
CA PRO A 11 -53.36 -30.25 -26.12
C PRO A 11 -52.63 -29.30 -27.09
N LYS A 12 -53.40 -28.57 -27.90
CA LYS A 12 -52.85 -27.59 -28.84
C LYS A 12 -52.30 -26.41 -28.06
N GLN A 13 -51.07 -26.01 -28.37
CA GLN A 13 -50.42 -24.83 -27.81
C GLN A 13 -51.29 -23.60 -28.04
N THR A 14 -51.49 -22.80 -27.00
CA THR A 14 -52.24 -21.54 -27.11
C THR A 14 -51.45 -20.52 -27.93
N ALA A 15 -52.13 -19.55 -28.55
CA ALA A 15 -51.47 -18.52 -29.34
C ALA A 15 -50.46 -17.68 -28.51
N GLU A 16 -50.68 -17.61 -27.20
CA GLU A 16 -49.79 -16.94 -26.25
C GLU A 16 -48.53 -17.76 -25.94
N GLU A 17 -48.65 -19.08 -25.80
CA GLU A 17 -47.48 -19.97 -25.65
C GLU A 17 -46.66 -20.11 -26.93
N ALA A 18 -47.30 -19.98 -28.10
CA ALA A 18 -46.61 -20.01 -29.40
C ALA A 18 -45.82 -18.73 -29.69
N ARG A 19 -46.06 -17.65 -28.91
CA ARG A 19 -45.36 -16.39 -29.07
C ARG A 19 -43.96 -16.50 -28.45
N ALA A 20 -42.94 -16.16 -29.23
CA ALA A 20 -41.58 -16.04 -28.72
C ALA A 20 -41.52 -14.99 -27.59
N PRO A 21 -40.76 -15.23 -26.51
CA PRO A 21 -40.59 -14.26 -25.44
C PRO A 21 -40.04 -12.95 -25.99
N ALA A 22 -40.49 -11.82 -25.43
CA ALA A 22 -39.99 -10.51 -25.83
C ALA A 22 -38.47 -10.44 -25.60
N PRO A 23 -37.69 -9.90 -26.56
CA PRO A 23 -36.26 -9.75 -26.38
C PRO A 23 -35.99 -8.83 -25.17
N PRO A 24 -34.93 -9.10 -24.39
CA PRO A 24 -34.56 -8.24 -23.27
C PRO A 24 -34.24 -6.83 -23.80
N VAL A 25 -34.83 -5.82 -23.14
CA VAL A 25 -34.52 -4.41 -23.43
C VAL A 25 -33.18 -4.10 -22.76
N ILE A 26 -32.17 -3.77 -23.56
CA ILE A 26 -30.86 -3.32 -23.09
C ILE A 26 -30.93 -1.80 -22.94
N GLU A 27 -30.68 -1.29 -21.74
CA GLU A 27 -30.53 0.15 -21.52
C GLU A 27 -29.30 0.65 -22.27
N ARG A 28 -29.45 1.70 -23.09
CA ARG A 28 -28.31 2.35 -23.76
C ARG A 28 -27.56 3.20 -22.74
N THR A 29 -26.33 2.81 -22.44
CA THR A 29 -25.40 3.56 -21.58
C THR A 29 -24.29 4.25 -22.40
N ASP A 30 -24.51 4.49 -23.70
CA ASP A 30 -23.48 4.96 -24.65
C ASP A 30 -23.03 6.42 -24.44
N ASP A 31 -23.61 7.15 -23.47
CA ASP A 31 -23.28 8.56 -23.18
C ASP A 31 -21.90 8.75 -22.51
N SER A 32 -21.19 7.66 -22.16
CA SER A 32 -19.88 7.70 -21.49
C SER A 32 -18.70 7.41 -22.42
N VAL A 33 -18.70 7.98 -23.64
CA VAL A 33 -17.51 7.97 -24.53
C VAL A 33 -16.39 8.90 -24.05
N SER A 34 -16.67 9.77 -23.08
CA SER A 34 -15.72 10.70 -22.47
C SER A 34 -14.66 10.06 -21.57
N SER A 35 -14.78 8.76 -21.27
CA SER A 35 -13.78 8.02 -20.49
C SER A 35 -12.94 7.07 -21.34
N LEU A 36 -13.02 7.13 -22.69
CA LEU A 36 -12.07 6.41 -23.52
C LEU A 36 -10.69 7.08 -23.37
N VAL A 37 -9.83 6.43 -22.61
CA VAL A 37 -8.44 6.82 -22.30
C VAL A 37 -7.61 7.15 -23.57
N ASP A 38 -8.05 6.69 -24.75
CA ASP A 38 -7.33 6.84 -26.02
C ASP A 38 -7.76 8.06 -26.86
N VAL A 39 -8.75 8.85 -26.41
CA VAL A 39 -9.27 10.00 -27.18
C VAL A 39 -8.59 11.33 -26.81
N ASP A 40 -7.99 11.41 -25.62
CA ASP A 40 -7.25 12.61 -25.15
C ASP A 40 -5.77 12.62 -25.55
N SER A 41 -5.35 11.64 -26.37
CA SER A 41 -4.01 11.61 -26.95
C SER A 41 -3.81 12.87 -27.81
N PRO A 42 -2.74 13.66 -27.60
CA PRO A 42 -2.49 14.86 -28.41
C PRO A 42 -2.47 14.49 -29.89
N HIS A 43 -3.30 15.15 -30.69
CA HIS A 43 -3.43 14.88 -32.12
C HIS A 43 -2.09 15.18 -32.83
N VAL A 44 -1.33 14.14 -33.17
CA VAL A 44 -0.03 14.27 -33.83
C VAL A 44 -0.25 14.60 -35.31
N SER A 45 -0.34 15.88 -35.63
CA SER A 45 -0.54 16.35 -37.02
C SER A 45 0.72 16.24 -37.88
N SER A 46 1.91 16.13 -37.28
CA SER A 46 3.17 15.89 -37.97
C SER A 46 4.23 15.39 -36.99
N VAL A 47 5.11 14.51 -37.47
CA VAL A 47 6.27 14.05 -36.71
C VAL A 47 7.40 15.08 -36.89
N PRO A 48 8.06 15.53 -35.81
CA PRO A 48 9.23 16.40 -35.89
C PRO A 48 10.34 15.77 -36.76
N SER A 49 11.08 16.61 -37.51
CA SER A 49 12.13 16.15 -38.45
C SER A 49 13.32 15.47 -37.77
N ASP A 50 13.47 15.66 -36.46
CA ASP A 50 14.52 15.13 -35.60
C ASP A 50 14.11 13.82 -34.88
N TYR A 51 12.91 13.29 -35.12
CA TYR A 51 12.36 12.10 -34.45
C TYR A 51 13.28 10.86 -34.54
N GLU A 52 13.99 10.68 -35.66
CA GLU A 52 14.93 9.56 -35.80
C GLU A 52 16.17 9.69 -34.90
N GLN A 53 16.56 10.92 -34.56
CA GLN A 53 17.74 11.24 -33.75
C GLN A 53 17.44 11.25 -32.25
N GLN A 54 16.17 11.32 -31.86
CA GLN A 54 15.74 11.31 -30.46
C GLN A 54 15.95 9.94 -29.81
N SER A 55 16.50 9.94 -28.59
CA SER A 55 16.72 8.72 -27.79
C SER A 55 15.43 8.19 -27.15
N VAL A 56 14.45 9.07 -26.91
CA VAL A 56 13.13 8.76 -26.38
C VAL A 56 12.10 9.25 -27.38
N LYS A 57 11.32 8.32 -27.95
CA LYS A 57 10.43 8.60 -29.09
C LYS A 57 8.95 8.69 -28.72
N THR A 58 8.59 8.19 -27.55
CA THR A 58 7.20 8.17 -27.09
C THR A 58 7.13 8.64 -25.65
N ASP A 59 6.03 9.30 -25.29
CA ASP A 59 5.81 9.79 -23.94
C ASP A 59 5.80 8.63 -22.92
N THR A 60 5.26 7.47 -23.30
CA THR A 60 5.30 6.24 -22.48
C THR A 60 6.72 5.74 -22.20
N GLN A 61 7.69 5.99 -23.08
CA GLN A 61 9.09 5.65 -22.84
C GLN A 61 9.73 6.67 -21.89
N ALA A 62 9.37 7.96 -22.02
CA ALA A 62 9.83 9.00 -21.11
C ALA A 62 9.33 8.73 -19.68
N GLU A 63 8.02 8.48 -19.51
CA GLU A 63 7.41 8.15 -18.22
C GLU A 63 8.08 6.93 -17.59
N ARG A 64 8.33 5.86 -18.36
CA ARG A 64 9.02 4.67 -17.86
C ARG A 64 10.43 4.99 -17.34
N ILE A 65 11.19 5.81 -18.05
CA ILE A 65 12.53 6.22 -17.63
C ILE A 65 12.48 7.03 -16.34
N GLU A 66 11.52 7.95 -16.21
CA GLU A 66 11.32 8.75 -15.00
C GLU A 66 10.94 7.89 -13.79
N PHE A 67 10.00 6.95 -13.96
CA PHE A 67 9.64 6.03 -12.89
C PHE A 67 10.81 5.15 -12.46
N GLU A 68 11.57 4.59 -13.41
CA GLU A 68 12.76 3.79 -13.08
C GLU A 68 13.87 4.61 -12.41
N ALA A 69 14.03 5.88 -12.80
CA ALA A 69 14.97 6.79 -12.14
C ALA A 69 14.52 7.08 -10.71
N GLN A 70 13.24 7.40 -10.50
CA GLN A 70 12.68 7.62 -9.16
C GLN A 70 12.79 6.37 -8.27
N GLU A 71 12.52 5.17 -8.80
CA GLU A 71 12.69 3.93 -8.05
C GLU A 71 14.16 3.68 -7.67
N LYS A 72 15.11 3.95 -8.58
CA LYS A 72 16.55 3.84 -8.30
C LYS A 72 16.99 4.83 -7.23
N GLU A 73 16.52 6.08 -7.30
CA GLU A 73 16.80 7.09 -6.29
C GLU A 73 16.18 6.71 -4.94
N ALA A 74 14.92 6.30 -4.92
CA ALA A 74 14.24 5.83 -3.72
C ALA A 74 14.95 4.62 -3.09
N ALA A 75 15.39 3.66 -3.91
CA ALA A 75 16.16 2.51 -3.45
C ALA A 75 17.53 2.92 -2.88
N ALA A 76 18.25 3.83 -3.54
CA ALA A 76 19.52 4.35 -3.06
C ALA A 76 19.35 5.13 -1.74
N HIS A 77 18.30 5.94 -1.62
CA HIS A 77 17.95 6.63 -0.38
C HIS A 77 17.58 5.64 0.73
N ALA A 78 16.85 4.58 0.43
CA ALA A 78 16.49 3.54 1.39
C ALA A 78 17.74 2.79 1.89
N GLU A 79 18.66 2.40 1.01
CA GLU A 79 19.92 1.76 1.41
C GLU A 79 20.80 2.69 2.24
N ALA A 80 20.96 3.96 1.83
CA ALA A 80 21.70 4.94 2.62
C ALA A 80 21.07 5.17 4.00
N ALA A 81 19.73 5.17 4.09
CA ALA A 81 19.01 5.27 5.36
C ALA A 81 19.22 4.02 6.23
N LYS A 82 19.18 2.82 5.65
CA LYS A 82 19.45 1.56 6.35
C LYS A 82 20.86 1.55 6.92
N ASP A 83 21.87 1.95 6.16
CA ASP A 83 23.26 1.94 6.63
C ASP A 83 23.50 2.97 7.73
N LYS A 84 22.93 4.17 7.60
CA LYS A 84 22.92 5.16 8.69
C LYS A 84 22.22 4.62 9.95
N ALA A 85 21.10 3.91 9.79
CA ALA A 85 20.38 3.30 10.91
C ALA A 85 21.22 2.20 11.58
N LYS A 86 21.91 1.34 10.82
CA LYS A 86 22.83 0.32 11.35
C LYS A 86 23.98 0.97 12.11
N GLU A 87 24.58 2.04 11.58
CA GLU A 87 25.67 2.74 12.23
C GLU A 87 25.22 3.39 13.55
N LYS A 88 24.05 4.03 13.57
CA LYS A 88 23.43 4.57 14.79
C LYS A 88 23.14 3.47 15.81
N ALA A 89 22.54 2.36 15.38
CA ALA A 89 22.26 1.23 16.26
C ALA A 89 23.52 0.66 16.91
N LYS A 90 24.65 0.58 16.18
CA LYS A 90 25.95 0.18 16.74
C LYS A 90 26.44 1.17 17.80
N LYS A 91 26.32 2.47 17.52
CA LYS A 91 26.70 3.54 18.48
C LYS A 91 25.83 3.48 19.74
N ASP A 92 24.52 3.39 19.57
CA ASP A 92 23.56 3.32 20.66
C ASP A 92 23.75 2.05 21.50
N ALA A 93 24.02 0.90 20.87
CA ALA A 93 24.34 -0.34 21.57
C ALA A 93 25.63 -0.21 22.40
N HIS A 94 26.65 0.48 21.88
CA HIS A 94 27.87 0.75 22.62
C HIS A 94 27.63 1.68 23.82
N ILE A 95 26.81 2.73 23.64
CA ILE A 95 26.41 3.63 24.73
C ILE A 95 25.60 2.87 25.78
N ALA A 96 24.65 2.04 25.38
CA ALA A 96 23.86 1.21 26.29
C ALA A 96 24.76 0.27 27.12
N LYS A 97 25.75 -0.38 26.48
CA LYS A 97 26.73 -1.22 27.19
C LYS A 97 27.57 -0.44 28.20
N LYS A 98 28.06 0.75 27.83
CA LYS A 98 28.80 1.64 28.76
C LYS A 98 27.95 2.08 29.96
N ASN A 99 26.63 2.11 29.79
CA ASN A 99 25.66 2.57 30.77
C ASN A 99 24.84 1.42 31.37
N ALA A 100 25.33 0.17 31.31
CA ALA A 100 24.63 -0.98 31.86
C ALA A 100 24.33 -0.83 33.37
N ASP A 101 25.18 -0.10 34.09
CA ASP A 101 25.02 0.18 35.53
C ASP A 101 24.00 1.30 35.81
N ASN A 102 23.53 2.01 34.79
CA ASN A 102 22.57 3.10 34.95
C ASN A 102 21.14 2.53 34.89
N PRO A 103 20.37 2.59 36.00
CA PRO A 103 19.05 1.99 36.07
C PRO A 103 18.06 2.62 35.08
N VAL A 104 18.23 3.90 34.74
CA VAL A 104 17.37 4.62 33.78
C VAL A 104 17.62 4.12 32.36
N VAL A 105 18.89 3.96 31.97
CA VAL A 105 19.24 3.46 30.63
C VAL A 105 18.80 2.01 30.46
N LEU A 106 19.04 1.16 31.46
CA LEU A 106 18.59 -0.23 31.44
C LEU A 106 17.06 -0.33 31.37
N GLY A 107 16.36 0.47 32.16
CA GLY A 107 14.90 0.56 32.14
C GLY A 107 14.35 0.96 30.77
N ASN A 108 14.94 1.98 30.13
CA ASN A 108 14.52 2.42 28.80
C ASN A 108 14.77 1.35 27.73
N VAL A 109 15.91 0.66 27.76
CA VAL A 109 16.21 -0.46 26.85
C VAL A 109 15.19 -1.59 27.01
N ALA A 110 14.87 -1.97 28.25
CA ALA A 110 13.85 -2.99 28.52
C ALA A 110 12.46 -2.55 28.03
N THR A 111 12.10 -1.30 28.30
CA THR A 111 10.81 -0.72 27.90
C THR A 111 10.65 -0.67 26.38
N ILE A 112 11.67 -0.20 25.65
CA ILE A 112 11.67 -0.16 24.18
C ILE A 112 11.57 -1.58 23.61
N SER A 113 12.31 -2.54 24.19
CA SER A 113 12.28 -3.94 23.75
C SER A 113 10.90 -4.55 23.93
N LEU A 114 10.26 -4.32 25.07
CA LEU A 114 8.92 -4.80 25.36
C LEU A 114 7.88 -4.14 24.45
N LEU A 115 7.94 -2.81 24.30
CA LEU A 115 7.04 -2.05 23.44
C LEU A 115 7.15 -2.50 21.97
N GLY A 116 8.38 -2.66 21.48
CA GLY A 116 8.67 -3.16 20.14
C GLY A 116 8.17 -4.59 19.91
N GLY A 117 8.33 -5.47 20.90
CA GLY A 117 7.82 -6.84 20.84
C GLY A 117 6.29 -6.90 20.78
N VAL A 118 5.60 -6.15 21.65
CA VAL A 118 4.12 -6.08 21.67
C VAL A 118 3.58 -5.52 20.35
N LEU A 119 4.16 -4.42 19.87
CA LEU A 119 3.75 -3.81 18.60
C LEU A 119 4.05 -4.72 17.41
N GLY A 120 5.21 -5.39 17.38
CA GLY A 120 5.59 -6.31 16.31
C GLY A 120 4.65 -7.52 16.21
N ILE A 121 4.37 -8.17 17.35
CA ILE A 121 3.42 -9.30 17.41
C ILE A 121 2.01 -8.83 17.03
N GLY A 122 1.57 -7.67 17.54
CA GLY A 122 0.28 -7.09 17.24
C GLY A 122 0.12 -6.77 15.75
N ALA A 123 1.12 -6.13 15.15
CA ALA A 123 1.15 -5.82 13.72
C ALA A 123 1.12 -7.09 12.87
N TYR A 124 1.94 -8.10 13.20
CA TYR A 124 1.95 -9.39 12.48
C TYR A 124 0.58 -10.08 12.52
N ARG A 125 -0.05 -10.13 13.69
CA ARG A 125 -1.38 -10.74 13.86
C ARG A 125 -2.49 -9.97 13.12
N LYS A 126 -2.33 -8.65 12.96
CA LYS A 126 -3.30 -7.82 12.24
C LYS A 126 -3.09 -7.87 10.74
N TRP A 127 -1.84 -7.93 10.30
CA TRP A 127 -1.46 -8.12 8.91
C TRP A 127 -1.94 -9.47 8.38
N SER A 128 -1.72 -10.56 9.12
CA SER A 128 -2.20 -11.90 8.76
C SER A 128 -3.73 -12.04 8.68
N ARG A 129 -4.48 -11.09 9.24
CA ARG A 129 -5.95 -11.04 9.18
C ARG A 129 -6.49 -9.99 8.19
N ASN A 130 -5.63 -9.36 7.39
CA ASN A 130 -5.98 -8.22 6.53
C ASN A 130 -6.66 -7.05 7.26
N GLU A 131 -6.46 -6.94 8.57
CA GLU A 131 -7.03 -5.88 9.41
C GLU A 131 -6.05 -4.73 9.62
N LEU A 132 -4.83 -4.81 9.08
CA LEU A 132 -3.81 -3.78 9.23
C LEU A 132 -4.15 -2.60 8.30
N SER A 133 -4.85 -1.60 8.83
CA SER A 133 -5.19 -0.37 8.12
C SER A 133 -4.34 0.80 8.59
N TRP A 134 -4.18 1.81 7.72
CA TRP A 134 -3.50 3.07 8.06
C TRP A 134 -4.11 3.79 9.25
N ASN A 135 -5.43 3.69 9.45
CA ASN A 135 -6.10 4.23 10.62
C ASN A 135 -5.60 3.58 11.92
N VAL A 136 -5.37 2.27 11.89
CA VAL A 136 -4.88 1.53 13.05
C VAL A 136 -3.41 1.83 13.31
N VAL A 137 -2.60 1.90 12.25
CA VAL A 137 -1.20 2.33 12.35
C VAL A 137 -1.12 3.74 12.93
N GLY A 138 -1.95 4.67 12.44
CA GLY A 138 -2.04 6.04 12.95
C GLY A 138 -2.46 6.11 14.42
N ALA A 139 -3.46 5.32 14.82
CA ALA A 139 -3.88 5.26 16.22
C ALA A 139 -2.74 4.77 17.15
N TRP A 140 -2.05 3.69 16.77
CA TRP A 140 -0.91 3.19 17.54
C TRP A 140 0.27 4.16 17.53
N ALA A 141 0.54 4.84 16.41
CA ALA A 141 1.54 5.89 16.35
C ALA A 141 1.22 7.04 17.32
N GLY A 142 -0.04 7.43 17.44
CA GLY A 142 -0.50 8.42 18.42
C GLY A 142 -0.24 7.98 19.87
N VAL A 143 -0.56 6.73 20.20
CA VAL A 143 -0.30 6.17 21.54
C VAL A 143 1.19 6.15 21.86
N VAL A 144 2.03 5.68 20.93
CA VAL A 144 3.49 5.66 21.09
C VAL A 144 4.04 7.09 21.20
N GLY A 145 3.50 8.04 20.45
CA GLY A 145 3.87 9.45 20.53
C GLY A 145 3.59 10.05 21.91
N LEU A 146 2.39 9.81 22.47
CA LEU A 146 2.05 10.25 23.83
C LEU A 146 2.95 9.60 24.87
N PHE A 147 3.23 8.30 24.72
CA PHE A 147 4.15 7.58 25.61
C PHE A 147 5.56 8.18 25.56
N ALA A 148 6.09 8.47 24.37
CA ALA A 148 7.43 9.06 24.20
C ALA A 148 7.54 10.45 24.85
N LEU A 149 6.49 11.27 24.77
CA LEU A 149 6.46 12.56 25.47
C LEU A 149 6.53 12.37 26.98
N GLY A 150 5.76 11.44 27.54
CA GLY A 150 5.80 11.13 28.98
C GLY A 150 7.16 10.61 29.42
N ASP A 151 7.71 9.62 28.70
CA ASP A 151 9.02 9.05 28.96
C ASP A 151 10.13 10.11 28.92
N TYR A 152 10.08 11.05 27.98
CA TYR A 152 11.07 12.13 27.89
C TYR A 152 11.16 12.94 29.19
N TYR A 153 10.02 13.35 29.77
CA TYR A 153 10.03 14.12 31.02
C TYR A 153 10.50 13.29 32.22
N VAL A 154 10.05 12.03 32.30
CA VAL A 154 10.43 11.11 33.37
C VAL A 154 11.93 10.80 33.30
N SER A 155 12.41 10.37 32.14
CA SER A 155 13.83 10.09 31.88
C SER A 155 14.69 11.32 32.15
N ASN A 156 14.29 12.51 31.71
CA ASN A 156 15.03 13.75 31.97
C ASN A 156 15.10 14.08 33.48
N TYR A 157 14.04 13.83 34.24
CA TYR A 157 14.05 13.97 35.70
C TYR A 157 15.04 13.00 36.35
N PHE A 158 15.01 11.72 35.96
CA PHE A 158 15.89 10.71 36.55
C PHE A 158 17.34 10.81 36.07
N PHE A 159 17.61 11.29 34.85
CA PHE A 159 18.97 11.52 34.37
C PHE A 159 19.70 12.63 35.13
N LYS A 160 18.98 13.57 35.78
CA LYS A 160 19.61 14.51 36.73
C LYS A 160 20.23 13.80 37.93
N LYS A 161 19.64 12.68 38.37
CA LYS A 161 20.11 11.87 39.49
C LYS A 161 21.07 10.76 39.05
N TYR A 162 20.85 10.20 37.87
CA TYR A 162 21.64 9.13 37.27
C TYR A 162 22.13 9.55 35.88
N PRO A 163 23.14 10.43 35.78
CA PRO A 163 23.60 10.93 34.49
C PRO A 163 24.24 9.82 33.64
N PRO A 164 23.95 9.76 32.33
CA PRO A 164 24.55 8.76 31.44
C PRO A 164 25.99 9.15 31.05
N LYS A 165 26.84 8.13 30.89
CA LYS A 165 28.21 8.21 30.37
C LYS A 165 28.18 8.34 28.84
N LYS A 166 29.10 9.14 28.30
CA LYS A 166 29.26 9.39 26.85
C LYS A 166 30.01 8.26 26.13
#